data_AF-A0A316QT27-F1
#
_entry.id   AF-A0A316QT27-F1
#
_cell.length_a   1.000
_cell.length_b   1.000
_cell.length_c   1.000
_cell.angle_alpha   90.00
_cell.angle_beta   90.00
_cell.angle_gamma   90.00
#
_symmetry.space_group_name_H-M   'P 1'
#
loop_
_entity.id
_entity.type
_entity.pdbx_description
1 polymer ?
#
loop_
_entity_poly.entity_id
_entity_poly.type
_entity_poly.pdbx_seq_one_letter_code
_entity_poly.pdbx_strand_id
1 'polypeptide(L)'
;MIEIEMRVHKSAEIVDEQEFKRLYDKKQKQFVDRELRYFIGGGCDGLADFEKRLVRYAALSDAEKTIFQKKNRRLFSRKRPIKFDKEFAKKRFETEYNKRMTIAEELPQEILNEISDLRVFCLGYVTPTVRDKVCRYCQQKSREVRSQFKVALKQTKEVRETLKTWSNFCYWNRIILAIREEKKCIYLDMDNEIYFEENTTLVISNGKILEQEEQVYPYKKNVYASPYTGIIETELHRAGELYEVHFLLRNVDSTGNEKIWYLTIAGTNVEVETKK
;
A
#
# COMPACT_ATOMS: atom_id res chain seq x y z
N MET A 1 -12.87 -5.71 -2.08
CA MET A 1 -13.63 -5.59 -0.81
C MET A 1 -12.58 -5.30 0.25
N ILE A 2 -12.66 -4.19 0.99
CA ILE A 2 -11.75 -4.01 2.13
C ILE A 2 -12.27 -4.97 3.19
N GLU A 3 -11.69 -6.17 3.27
CA GLU A 3 -11.88 -7.04 4.43
C GLU A 3 -11.17 -6.35 5.59
N ILE A 4 -11.92 -5.55 6.34
CA ILE A 4 -11.47 -5.12 7.66
C ILE A 4 -11.50 -6.40 8.50
N GLU A 5 -10.34 -6.94 8.87
CA GLU A 5 -10.23 -8.11 9.76
C GLU A 5 -10.70 -7.75 11.19
N MET A 6 -11.99 -7.42 11.34
CA MET A 6 -12.66 -7.24 12.62
C MET A 6 -13.17 -8.58 13.11
N ARG A 7 -12.74 -8.98 14.32
CA ARG A 7 -13.17 -10.23 14.96
C ARG A 7 -14.13 -9.93 16.09
N VAL A 8 -15.27 -10.61 16.07
CA VAL A 8 -16.21 -10.53 17.20
C VAL A 8 -15.56 -11.13 18.44
N HIS A 9 -15.59 -10.40 19.56
CA HIS A 9 -14.97 -10.85 20.80
C HIS A 9 -15.72 -10.31 22.03
N LYS A 10 -15.92 -11.15 23.05
CA LYS A 10 -16.67 -10.79 24.27
C LYS A 10 -16.05 -9.61 25.03
N SER A 11 -14.73 -9.52 25.04
CA SER A 11 -14.03 -8.40 25.68
C SER A 11 -14.25 -7.04 25.03
N ALA A 12 -14.89 -6.99 23.85
CA ALA A 12 -15.24 -5.72 23.22
C ALA A 12 -16.51 -5.08 23.84
N GLU A 13 -17.20 -5.78 24.74
CA GLU A 13 -18.43 -5.31 25.41
C GLU A 13 -18.13 -4.52 26.70
N ILE A 14 -16.93 -4.64 27.25
CA ILE A 14 -16.55 -4.02 28.53
C ILE A 14 -15.11 -3.49 28.48
N VAL A 15 -14.80 -2.52 29.35
CA VAL A 15 -13.43 -2.06 29.57
C VAL A 15 -12.75 -3.00 30.58
N ASP A 16 -11.79 -3.80 30.10
CA ASP A 16 -10.99 -4.71 30.92
C ASP A 16 -9.50 -4.53 30.60
N GLU A 17 -8.75 -3.99 31.57
CA GLU A 17 -7.33 -3.67 31.42
C GLU A 17 -6.44 -4.90 31.28
N GLN A 18 -6.75 -5.99 32.00
CA GLN A 18 -5.95 -7.22 31.95
C GLN A 18 -6.14 -7.90 30.59
N GLU A 19 -7.37 -7.93 30.12
CA GLU A 19 -7.71 -8.51 28.83
C GLU A 19 -7.17 -7.66 27.67
N PHE A 20 -7.25 -6.33 27.76
CA PHE A 20 -6.62 -5.43 26.79
C PHE A 20 -5.12 -5.72 26.64
N LYS A 21 -4.36 -5.75 27.75
CA LYS A 21 -2.92 -6.05 27.74
C LYS A 21 -2.62 -7.38 27.07
N ARG A 22 -3.38 -8.43 27.41
CA ARG A 22 -3.23 -9.77 26.82
C ARG A 22 -3.46 -9.76 25.30
N LEU A 23 -4.48 -9.04 24.84
CA LEU A 23 -4.79 -8.91 23.40
C LEU A 23 -3.75 -8.06 22.67
N TYR A 24 -3.25 -7.00 23.30
CA TYR A 24 -2.19 -6.15 22.77
C TYR A 24 -0.91 -6.95 22.55
N ASP A 25 -0.43 -7.67 23.56
CA ASP A 25 0.77 -8.51 23.48
C ASP A 25 0.64 -9.58 22.40
N LYS A 26 -0.56 -10.19 22.28
CA LYS A 26 -0.87 -11.16 21.23
C LYS A 26 -0.74 -10.53 19.84
N LYS A 27 -1.29 -9.33 19.64
CA LYS A 27 -1.27 -8.63 18.34
C LYS A 27 0.13 -8.13 18.00
N GLN A 28 0.89 -7.63 18.99
CA GLN A 28 2.29 -7.24 18.82
C GLN A 28 3.13 -8.44 18.38
N LYS A 29 3.00 -9.59 19.05
CA LYS A 29 3.70 -10.82 18.66
C LYS A 29 3.35 -11.25 17.24
N GLN A 30 2.07 -11.25 16.89
CA GLN A 30 1.60 -11.59 15.53
C GLN A 30 2.18 -10.64 14.47
N PHE A 31 2.26 -9.35 14.77
CA PHE A 31 2.88 -8.35 13.90
C PHE A 31 4.37 -8.63 13.69
N VAL A 32 5.13 -8.81 14.78
CA VAL A 32 6.57 -9.10 14.73
C VAL A 32 6.84 -10.38 13.96
N ASP A 33 6.08 -11.46 14.22
CA ASP A 33 6.23 -12.73 13.51
C ASP A 33 5.92 -12.58 12.00
N ARG A 34 4.96 -11.72 11.64
CA ARG A 34 4.62 -11.42 10.25
C ARG A 34 5.74 -10.65 9.55
N GLU A 35 6.29 -9.61 10.18
CA GLU A 35 7.42 -8.87 9.63
C GLU A 35 8.66 -9.75 9.50
N LEU A 36 8.96 -10.57 10.51
CA LEU A 36 10.05 -11.54 10.48
C LEU A 36 9.95 -12.49 9.27
N ARG A 37 8.75 -13.06 9.04
CA ARG A 37 8.50 -13.93 7.88
C ARG A 37 8.67 -13.19 6.56
N TYR A 38 8.20 -11.95 6.47
CA TYR A 38 8.29 -11.13 5.27
C TYR A 38 9.74 -10.79 4.91
N PHE A 39 10.57 -10.43 5.89
CA PHE A 39 11.93 -9.92 5.64
C PHE A 39 13.04 -10.97 5.66
N ILE A 40 12.92 -12.04 6.46
CA ILE A 40 13.99 -13.06 6.59
C ILE A 40 13.73 -14.28 5.70
N GLY A 41 12.48 -14.57 5.31
CA GLY A 41 12.17 -15.70 4.42
C GLY A 41 12.63 -17.08 4.93
N GLY A 42 13.01 -17.21 6.21
CA GLY A 42 13.65 -18.40 6.76
C GLY A 42 12.71 -19.53 7.18
N GLY A 43 11.42 -19.48 6.85
CA GLY A 43 10.45 -20.49 7.30
C GLY A 43 9.27 -20.74 6.36
N CYS A 44 9.23 -20.09 5.20
CA CYS A 44 8.30 -20.48 4.14
C CYS A 44 9.08 -21.41 3.23
N ASP A 45 8.87 -22.72 3.38
CA ASP A 45 9.05 -23.60 2.24
C ASP A 45 8.11 -23.07 1.16
N GLY A 46 8.71 -22.39 0.19
CA GLY A 46 8.01 -21.65 -0.83
C GLY A 46 7.07 -22.51 -1.67
N LEU A 47 7.23 -23.84 -1.64
CA LEU A 47 6.29 -24.77 -2.23
C LEU A 47 5.08 -25.06 -1.33
N ALA A 48 5.28 -25.34 -0.04
CA ALA A 48 4.19 -25.75 0.84
C ALA A 48 3.20 -24.61 1.17
N ASP A 49 3.68 -23.37 1.38
CA ASP A 49 2.78 -22.22 1.56
C ASP A 49 2.11 -21.80 0.24
N PHE A 50 2.81 -22.02 -0.87
CA PHE A 50 2.28 -21.81 -2.22
C PHE A 50 1.18 -22.79 -2.59
N GLU A 51 1.33 -24.08 -2.27
CA GLU A 51 0.29 -25.10 -2.44
C GLU A 51 -0.94 -24.78 -1.58
N LYS A 52 -0.74 -24.39 -0.31
CA LYS A 52 -1.84 -23.94 0.57
C LYS A 52 -2.56 -22.69 0.05
N ARG A 53 -1.86 -21.77 -0.61
CA ARG A 53 -2.44 -20.58 -1.24
C ARG A 53 -3.15 -20.92 -2.56
N LEU A 54 -2.60 -21.82 -3.36
CA LEU A 54 -3.20 -22.33 -4.60
C LEU A 54 -4.56 -22.99 -4.36
N VAL A 55 -4.72 -23.71 -3.23
CA VAL A 55 -6.01 -24.30 -2.83
C VAL A 55 -7.10 -23.23 -2.68
N ARG A 56 -6.76 -21.98 -2.30
CA ARG A 56 -7.72 -20.87 -2.26
C ARG A 56 -8.05 -20.30 -3.64
N TYR A 57 -7.24 -20.61 -4.65
CA TYR A 57 -7.40 -20.20 -6.05
C TYR A 57 -7.71 -21.40 -6.95
N ALA A 58 -8.51 -22.36 -6.47
CA ALA A 58 -8.91 -23.57 -7.19
C ALA A 58 -9.56 -23.32 -8.56
N ALA A 59 -9.90 -22.07 -8.89
CA ALA A 59 -10.48 -21.65 -10.16
C ALA A 59 -9.45 -21.32 -11.27
N LEU A 60 -8.15 -21.33 -11.00
CA LEU A 60 -7.13 -21.02 -12.01
C LEU A 60 -6.90 -22.22 -12.94
N SER A 61 -6.76 -21.95 -14.24
CA SER A 61 -6.30 -22.91 -15.24
C SER A 61 -4.82 -23.26 -15.03
N ASP A 62 -4.36 -24.39 -15.59
CA ASP A 62 -2.97 -24.83 -15.43
C ASP A 62 -1.94 -23.88 -16.07
N ALA A 63 -2.34 -23.12 -17.09
CA ALA A 63 -1.53 -22.05 -17.67
C ALA A 63 -1.37 -20.87 -16.69
N GLU A 64 -2.46 -20.46 -16.03
CA GLU A 64 -2.43 -19.41 -15.00
C GLU A 64 -1.65 -19.84 -13.77
N LYS A 65 -1.79 -21.11 -13.34
CA LYS A 65 -0.96 -21.70 -12.28
C LYS A 65 0.52 -21.65 -12.65
N THR A 66 0.89 -21.99 -13.89
CA THR A 66 2.28 -21.97 -14.36
C THR A 66 2.87 -20.55 -14.38
N ILE A 67 2.11 -19.57 -14.86
CA ILE A 67 2.51 -18.15 -14.86
C ILE A 67 2.66 -17.64 -13.42
N PHE A 68 1.71 -17.98 -12.56
CA PHE A 68 1.74 -17.64 -11.14
C PHE A 68 2.93 -18.30 -10.44
N GLN A 69 3.19 -19.60 -10.65
CA GLN A 69 4.39 -20.30 -10.16
C GLN A 69 5.68 -19.59 -10.59
N LYS A 70 5.83 -19.27 -11.89
CA LYS A 70 7.04 -18.63 -12.42
C LYS A 70 7.27 -17.23 -11.82
N LYS A 71 6.21 -16.45 -11.61
CA LYS A 71 6.28 -15.13 -10.96
C LYS A 71 6.60 -15.24 -9.46
N ASN A 72 5.97 -16.19 -8.77
CA ASN A 72 6.11 -16.37 -7.32
C ASN A 72 7.36 -17.18 -6.90
N ARG A 73 7.97 -17.98 -7.77
CA ARG A 73 9.22 -18.73 -7.46
C ARG A 73 10.37 -17.78 -7.06
N ARG A 74 10.35 -16.55 -7.58
CA ARG A 74 11.27 -15.46 -7.20
C ARG A 74 11.04 -14.92 -5.78
N LEU A 75 9.84 -15.08 -5.19
CA LEU A 75 9.54 -14.71 -3.80
C LEU A 75 10.36 -15.54 -2.81
N PHE A 76 10.59 -16.81 -3.13
CA PHE A 76 11.16 -17.78 -2.22
C PHE A 76 12.64 -18.07 -2.50
N SER A 77 13.17 -17.59 -3.63
CA SER A 77 14.56 -17.82 -4.02
C SER A 77 15.52 -16.70 -3.59
N ARG A 78 15.03 -15.52 -3.23
CA ARG A 78 15.89 -14.40 -2.79
C ARG A 78 15.99 -14.38 -1.27
N LYS A 79 17.04 -15.01 -0.73
CA LYS A 79 17.56 -14.64 0.60
C LYS A 79 17.97 -13.17 0.52
N ARG A 80 17.14 -12.25 1.03
CA ARG A 80 17.57 -10.88 1.26
C ARG A 80 18.29 -10.88 2.61
N PRO A 81 19.60 -10.59 2.68
CA PRO A 81 20.32 -10.54 3.94
C PRO A 81 19.95 -9.24 4.67
N ILE A 82 18.70 -9.16 5.16
CA ILE A 82 18.20 -8.04 5.95
C ILE A 82 18.40 -8.40 7.41
N LYS A 83 19.15 -7.57 8.14
CA LYS A 83 19.26 -7.68 9.60
C LYS A 83 17.95 -7.20 10.23
N PHE A 84 17.08 -8.13 10.58
CA PHE A 84 15.83 -7.83 11.26
C PHE A 84 16.08 -7.37 12.69
N ASP A 85 15.34 -6.33 13.11
CA ASP A 85 15.37 -5.81 14.47
C ASP A 85 14.00 -6.03 15.12
N LYS A 86 13.96 -6.96 16.06
CA LYS A 86 12.73 -7.35 16.77
C LYS A 86 12.18 -6.24 17.65
N GLU A 87 13.05 -5.47 18.32
CA GLU A 87 12.58 -4.39 19.20
C GLU A 87 12.10 -3.21 18.38
N PHE A 88 12.74 -2.95 17.24
CA PHE A 88 12.24 -1.97 16.29
C PHE A 88 10.90 -2.38 15.67
N ALA A 89 10.70 -3.68 15.37
CA ALA A 89 9.40 -4.20 14.93
C ALA A 89 8.27 -3.94 15.95
N LYS A 90 8.55 -4.05 17.26
CA LYS A 90 7.57 -3.71 18.31
C LYS A 90 7.21 -2.23 18.32
N LYS A 91 8.19 -1.33 18.10
CA LYS A 91 7.94 0.12 17.99
C LYS A 91 7.10 0.45 16.74
N ARG A 92 7.34 -0.25 15.64
CA ARG A 92 6.51 -0.14 14.43
C ARG A 92 5.08 -0.60 14.67
N PHE A 93 4.88 -1.68 15.44
CA PHE A 93 3.53 -2.10 15.85
C PHE A 93 2.82 -1.02 16.67
N GLU A 94 3.50 -0.41 17.64
CA GLU A 94 2.94 0.68 18.45
C GLU A 94 2.56 1.89 17.57
N THR A 95 3.40 2.22 16.59
CA THR A 95 3.10 3.27 15.61
C THR A 95 1.85 2.95 14.78
N GLU A 96 1.73 1.71 14.27
CA GLU A 96 0.53 1.26 13.54
C GLU A 96 -0.71 1.28 14.44
N TYR A 97 -0.57 0.87 15.70
CA TYR A 97 -1.66 0.87 16.68
C TYR A 97 -2.14 2.30 16.99
N ASN A 98 -1.23 3.23 17.27
CA ASN A 98 -1.57 4.62 17.54
C ASN A 98 -2.23 5.30 16.32
N LYS A 99 -1.76 5.00 15.11
CA LYS A 99 -2.41 5.45 13.88
C LYS A 99 -3.86 4.95 13.78
N ARG A 100 -4.11 3.70 14.13
CA ARG A 100 -5.49 3.14 14.15
C ARG A 100 -6.36 3.84 15.18
N MET A 101 -5.82 4.21 16.34
CA MET A 101 -6.53 5.02 17.35
C MET A 101 -6.99 6.35 16.75
N THR A 102 -6.08 7.12 16.14
CA THR A 102 -6.42 8.40 15.51
C THR A 102 -7.45 8.24 14.39
N ILE A 103 -7.32 7.21 13.55
CA ILE A 103 -8.32 6.94 12.49
C ILE A 103 -9.68 6.55 13.08
N ALA A 104 -9.69 5.79 14.19
CA ALA A 104 -10.92 5.36 14.82
C ALA A 104 -11.69 6.54 15.44
N GLU A 105 -10.99 7.58 15.92
CA GLU A 105 -11.59 8.82 16.42
C GLU A 105 -12.36 9.59 15.34
N GLU A 106 -12.06 9.38 14.06
CA GLU A 106 -12.78 9.98 12.91
C GLU A 106 -14.05 9.20 12.51
N LEU A 107 -14.42 8.15 13.24
CA LEU A 107 -15.68 7.45 13.01
C LEU A 107 -16.88 8.33 13.39
N PRO A 108 -18.04 8.16 12.73
CA PRO A 108 -19.26 8.85 13.13
C PRO A 108 -19.58 8.64 14.62
N GLN A 109 -20.05 9.70 15.30
CA GLN A 109 -20.33 9.67 16.74
C GLN A 109 -21.29 8.54 17.14
N GLU A 110 -22.24 8.20 16.27
CA GLU A 110 -23.19 7.09 16.46
C GLU A 110 -22.53 5.69 16.50
N ILE A 111 -21.34 5.55 15.92
CA ILE A 111 -20.53 4.34 15.97
C ILE A 111 -19.61 4.41 17.19
N LEU A 112 -18.96 5.56 17.41
CA LEU A 112 -18.08 5.79 18.56
C LEU A 112 -18.78 5.50 19.89
N ASN A 113 -20.01 5.97 20.05
CA ASN A 113 -20.81 5.78 21.27
C ASN A 113 -21.13 4.30 21.56
N GLU A 114 -21.04 3.42 20.57
CA GLU A 114 -21.31 1.98 20.70
C GLU A 114 -20.04 1.17 20.97
N ILE A 115 -18.87 1.80 20.87
CA ILE A 115 -17.59 1.17 21.14
C ILE A 115 -17.31 1.30 22.64
N SER A 116 -17.40 0.17 23.36
CA SER A 116 -17.15 0.15 24.80
C SER A 116 -15.68 0.40 25.17
N ASP A 117 -14.74 -0.15 24.39
CA ASP A 117 -13.31 0.09 24.56
C ASP A 117 -12.63 0.33 23.20
N LEU A 118 -12.26 1.58 22.93
CA LEU A 118 -11.62 2.01 21.68
C LEU A 118 -10.27 1.33 21.46
N ARG A 119 -9.57 0.97 22.53
CA ARG A 119 -8.25 0.31 22.48
C ARG A 119 -8.39 -1.11 21.95
N VAL A 120 -9.37 -1.85 22.48
CA VAL A 120 -9.73 -3.20 22.02
C VAL A 120 -10.24 -3.16 20.58
N PHE A 121 -11.05 -2.14 20.24
CA PHE A 121 -11.49 -1.87 18.87
C PHE A 121 -10.31 -1.73 17.90
N CYS A 122 -9.30 -0.93 18.24
CA CYS A 122 -8.13 -0.69 17.39
C CYS A 122 -7.20 -1.91 17.23
N LEU A 123 -7.28 -2.88 18.15
CA LEU A 123 -6.66 -4.21 17.99
C LEU A 123 -7.41 -5.10 16.99
N GLY A 124 -8.58 -4.67 16.51
CA GLY A 124 -9.45 -5.36 15.56
C GLY A 124 -10.48 -6.27 16.22
N TYR A 125 -10.85 -6.00 17.48
CA TYR A 125 -11.84 -6.76 18.22
C TYR A 125 -13.08 -5.91 18.48
N VAL A 126 -14.26 -6.43 18.15
CA VAL A 126 -15.50 -5.65 18.13
C VAL A 126 -16.69 -6.44 18.65
N THR A 127 -17.76 -5.75 19.03
CA THR A 127 -19.07 -6.39 19.22
C THR A 127 -19.72 -6.64 17.84
N PRO A 128 -20.70 -7.57 17.72
CA PRO A 128 -21.43 -7.77 16.47
C PRO A 128 -22.08 -6.49 15.95
N THR A 129 -22.72 -5.72 16.84
CA THR A 129 -23.40 -4.46 16.51
C THR A 129 -22.44 -3.42 15.94
N VAL A 130 -21.31 -3.18 16.61
CA VAL A 130 -20.29 -2.24 16.14
C VAL A 130 -19.73 -2.68 14.79
N ARG A 131 -19.41 -3.97 14.63
CA ARG A 131 -18.91 -4.53 13.37
C ARG A 131 -19.85 -4.20 12.21
N ASP A 132 -21.14 -4.44 12.40
CA ASP A 132 -22.13 -4.27 11.34
C ASP A 132 -22.36 -2.79 11.00
N LYS A 133 -22.27 -1.89 11.99
CA LYS A 133 -22.31 -0.42 11.77
C LYS A 133 -21.07 0.06 11.01
N VAL A 134 -19.87 -0.31 11.45
CA VAL A 134 -18.60 0.05 10.79
C VAL A 134 -18.56 -0.49 9.36
N CYS A 135 -18.94 -1.77 9.16
CA CYS A 135 -18.99 -2.36 7.82
C CYS A 135 -19.92 -1.57 6.89
N ARG A 136 -21.11 -1.17 7.35
CA ARG A 136 -22.04 -0.35 6.55
C ARG A 136 -21.45 1.02 6.22
N TYR A 137 -20.89 1.70 7.21
CA TYR A 137 -20.23 3.00 7.02
C TYR A 137 -19.08 2.92 6.00
N CYS A 138 -18.16 1.96 6.18
CA CYS A 138 -17.04 1.76 5.26
C CYS A 138 -17.49 1.35 3.85
N GLN A 139 -18.58 0.58 3.72
CA GLN A 139 -19.17 0.25 2.42
C GLN A 139 -19.74 1.49 1.73
N GLN A 140 -20.42 2.38 2.47
CA GLN A 140 -20.91 3.64 1.94
C GLN A 140 -19.74 4.53 1.45
N LYS A 141 -18.74 4.76 2.29
CA LYS A 141 -17.53 5.51 1.91
C LYS A 141 -16.81 4.90 0.72
N SER A 142 -16.72 3.57 0.66
CA SER A 142 -16.18 2.87 -0.51
C SER A 142 -16.98 3.13 -1.78
N ARG A 143 -18.31 3.27 -1.71
CA ARG A 143 -19.14 3.61 -2.88
C ARG A 143 -18.92 5.05 -3.32
N GLU A 144 -18.85 5.99 -2.38
CA GLU A 144 -18.54 7.40 -2.62
C GLU A 144 -17.19 7.53 -3.35
N VAL A 145 -16.13 6.94 -2.81
CA VAL A 145 -14.78 6.95 -3.41
C VAL A 145 -14.78 6.29 -4.80
N ARG A 146 -15.42 5.13 -4.95
CA ARG A 146 -15.50 4.45 -6.26
C ARG A 146 -16.20 5.28 -7.33
N SER A 147 -17.17 6.10 -6.96
CA SER A 147 -17.87 6.96 -7.92
C SER A 147 -16.93 8.01 -8.50
N GLN A 148 -16.12 8.65 -7.64
CA GLN A 148 -15.11 9.63 -8.06
C GLN A 148 -13.98 8.97 -8.85
N PHE A 149 -13.50 7.83 -8.36
CA PHE A 149 -12.46 7.06 -9.04
C PHE A 149 -12.87 6.67 -10.48
N LYS A 150 -14.14 6.32 -10.71
CA LYS A 150 -14.63 6.00 -12.06
C LYS A 150 -14.56 7.20 -13.00
N VAL A 151 -14.83 8.41 -12.50
CA VAL A 151 -14.74 9.64 -13.30
C VAL A 151 -13.29 9.91 -13.69
N ALA A 152 -12.38 9.92 -12.72
CA ALA A 152 -10.94 10.12 -12.94
C ALA A 152 -10.36 9.06 -13.89
N LEU A 153 -10.73 7.78 -13.70
CA LEU A 153 -10.29 6.69 -14.56
C LEU A 153 -10.80 6.85 -15.99
N LYS A 154 -12.01 7.38 -16.19
CA LYS A 154 -12.55 7.64 -17.53
C LYS A 154 -11.74 8.70 -18.25
N GLN A 155 -11.46 9.83 -17.59
CA GLN A 155 -10.63 10.91 -18.13
C GLN A 155 -9.23 10.41 -18.47
N THR A 156 -8.59 9.68 -17.54
CA THR A 156 -7.28 9.06 -17.77
C THR A 156 -7.29 8.12 -18.98
N LYS A 157 -8.36 7.34 -19.19
CA LYS A 157 -8.47 6.46 -20.37
C LYS A 157 -8.59 7.22 -21.69
N GLU A 158 -9.39 8.27 -21.72
CA GLU A 158 -9.58 9.13 -22.91
C GLU A 158 -8.25 9.79 -23.30
N VAL A 159 -7.51 10.36 -22.33
CA VAL A 159 -6.20 10.97 -22.58
C VAL A 159 -5.14 9.93 -22.95
N ARG A 160 -5.22 8.73 -22.38
CA ARG A 160 -4.29 7.65 -22.70
C ARG A 160 -4.34 7.24 -24.18
N GLU A 161 -5.49 7.32 -24.84
CA GLU A 161 -5.62 6.99 -26.27
C GLU A 161 -4.83 7.94 -27.18
N THR A 162 -4.44 9.12 -26.68
CA THR A 162 -3.64 10.09 -27.44
C THR A 162 -2.13 9.93 -27.24
N LEU A 163 -1.69 9.07 -26.32
CA LEU A 163 -0.27 8.81 -26.06
C LEU A 163 0.32 7.90 -27.14
N LYS A 164 1.53 8.24 -27.60
CA LYS A 164 2.22 7.51 -28.68
C LYS A 164 2.75 6.13 -28.24
N THR A 165 3.08 5.97 -26.97
CA THR A 165 3.96 4.89 -26.49
C THR A 165 3.58 4.39 -25.10
N TRP A 166 2.28 4.35 -24.77
CA TRP A 166 1.86 3.93 -23.43
C TRP A 166 0.98 2.68 -23.38
N SER A 167 1.47 1.65 -22.67
CA SER A 167 0.67 0.51 -22.20
C SER A 167 0.58 0.50 -20.67
N ASN A 168 -0.65 0.56 -20.13
CA ASN A 168 -1.04 0.44 -18.71
C ASN A 168 -0.32 1.35 -17.68
N PHE A 169 -0.82 2.57 -17.51
CA PHE A 169 -0.48 3.46 -16.40
C PHE A 169 -1.13 2.98 -15.08
N CYS A 170 -0.54 1.97 -14.44
CA CYS A 170 -0.97 1.49 -13.14
C CYS A 170 0.26 1.29 -12.24
N TYR A 171 0.61 2.35 -11.50
CA TYR A 171 1.80 2.40 -10.66
C TYR A 171 1.52 2.22 -9.17
N TRP A 172 0.31 1.82 -8.81
CA TRP A 172 -0.09 1.66 -7.41
C TRP A 172 0.87 0.73 -6.68
N ASN A 173 1.22 1.08 -5.45
CA ASN A 173 2.18 0.39 -4.57
C ASN A 173 3.60 0.21 -5.12
N ARG A 174 4.00 0.91 -6.19
CA ARG A 174 5.41 1.00 -6.59
C ARG A 174 6.13 2.05 -5.73
N ILE A 175 7.44 1.89 -5.59
CA ILE A 175 8.27 2.80 -4.79
C ILE A 175 8.99 3.75 -5.74
N ILE A 176 8.91 5.05 -5.48
CA ILE A 176 9.72 6.06 -6.17
C ILE A 176 11.12 6.03 -5.55
N LEU A 177 12.13 5.86 -6.39
CA LEU A 177 13.54 5.86 -6.02
C LEU A 177 14.16 7.25 -6.12
N ALA A 178 13.78 8.00 -7.15
CA ALA A 178 14.27 9.35 -7.39
C ALA A 178 13.37 10.10 -8.37
N ILE A 179 13.36 11.43 -8.26
CA ILE A 179 12.87 12.36 -9.28
C ILE A 179 14.08 13.16 -9.75
N ARG A 180 14.34 13.17 -11.06
CA ARG A 180 15.49 13.87 -11.66
C ARG A 180 15.02 14.79 -12.78
N GLU A 181 15.60 15.98 -12.87
CA GLU A 181 15.37 16.93 -13.95
C GLU A 181 16.65 17.03 -14.80
N GLU A 182 16.58 16.58 -16.06
CA GLU A 182 17.74 16.56 -16.97
C GLU A 182 17.30 16.95 -18.38
N LYS A 183 18.02 17.89 -19.01
CA LYS A 183 17.81 18.28 -20.43
C LYS A 183 16.33 18.55 -20.79
N LYS A 184 15.60 19.25 -19.92
CA LYS A 184 14.15 19.54 -20.03
C LYS A 184 13.22 18.32 -19.89
N CYS A 185 13.72 17.18 -19.45
CA CYS A 185 12.90 16.02 -19.13
C CYS A 185 12.85 15.80 -17.63
N ILE A 186 11.71 15.33 -17.13
CA ILE A 186 11.57 14.86 -15.75
C ILE A 186 11.55 13.33 -15.78
N TYR A 187 12.39 12.71 -14.95
CA TYR A 187 12.55 11.28 -14.81
C TYR A 187 12.11 10.84 -13.42
N LEU A 188 11.23 9.84 -13.35
CA LEU A 188 10.83 9.20 -12.10
C LEU A 188 11.31 7.75 -12.14
N ASP A 189 12.38 7.48 -11.41
CA ASP A 189 12.91 6.12 -11.26
C ASP A 189 12.04 5.36 -10.25
N MET A 190 11.60 4.15 -10.61
CA MET A 190 10.69 3.35 -9.79
C MET A 190 11.21 1.94 -9.53
N ASP A 191 11.07 1.47 -8.29
CA ASP A 191 11.25 0.08 -7.92
C ASP A 191 9.94 -0.69 -8.11
N ASN A 192 10.04 -1.76 -8.92
CA ASN A 192 8.90 -2.58 -9.32
C ASN A 192 9.03 -4.01 -8.83
N GLU A 193 9.96 -4.29 -7.93
CA GLU A 193 10.31 -5.65 -7.57
C GLU A 193 9.17 -6.36 -6.83
N ILE A 194 8.32 -5.61 -6.12
CA ILE A 194 7.10 -6.16 -5.50
C ILE A 194 6.15 -6.80 -6.54
N TYR A 195 6.24 -6.35 -7.80
CA TYR A 195 5.51 -6.89 -8.94
C TYR A 195 6.34 -7.86 -9.80
N PHE A 196 7.57 -8.15 -9.40
CA PHE A 196 8.56 -8.99 -10.12
C PHE A 196 8.94 -8.46 -11.50
N GLU A 197 8.78 -7.16 -11.70
CA GLU A 197 9.14 -6.44 -12.91
C GLU A 197 10.50 -5.77 -12.74
N GLU A 198 11.14 -5.44 -13.86
CA GLU A 198 12.34 -4.61 -13.86
C GLU A 198 11.99 -3.20 -13.42
N ASN A 199 12.97 -2.51 -12.82
CA ASN A 199 12.80 -1.11 -12.47
C ASN A 199 12.58 -0.29 -13.75
N THR A 200 11.58 0.59 -13.69
CA THR A 200 11.19 1.44 -14.82
C THR A 200 11.47 2.89 -14.50
N THR A 201 11.70 3.67 -15.53
CA THR A 201 11.77 5.12 -15.45
C THR A 201 10.59 5.70 -16.21
N LEU A 202 9.77 6.49 -15.54
CA LEU A 202 8.79 7.32 -16.22
C LEU A 202 9.48 8.60 -16.69
N VAL A 203 9.35 8.91 -17.97
CA VAL A 203 9.97 10.08 -18.61
C VAL A 203 8.90 11.03 -19.10
N ILE A 204 9.02 12.29 -18.71
CA ILE A 204 8.10 13.36 -19.10
C ILE A 204 8.90 14.40 -19.87
N SER A 205 8.69 14.45 -21.19
CA SER A 205 9.47 15.32 -22.10
C SER A 205 9.02 16.77 -22.04
N ASN A 206 9.97 17.71 -22.13
CA ASN A 206 9.72 19.14 -21.89
C ASN A 206 8.94 19.36 -20.57
N GLY A 207 9.33 18.58 -19.56
CA GLY A 207 8.60 18.45 -18.32
C GLY A 207 8.85 19.62 -17.38
N LYS A 208 7.83 19.96 -16.59
CA LYS A 208 7.89 20.92 -15.50
C LYS A 208 7.13 20.38 -14.30
N ILE A 209 7.77 20.33 -13.15
CA ILE A 209 7.10 20.06 -11.87
C ILE A 209 6.22 21.27 -11.55
N LEU A 210 4.90 21.07 -11.53
CA LEU A 210 3.93 22.10 -11.19
C LEU A 210 3.71 22.16 -9.67
N GLU A 211 3.73 21.01 -9.02
CA GLU A 211 3.51 20.86 -7.59
C GLU A 211 4.37 19.71 -7.07
N GLN A 212 5.05 19.95 -5.96
CA GLN A 212 5.77 18.94 -5.19
C GLN A 212 5.77 19.36 -3.72
N GLU A 213 4.90 18.74 -2.93
CA GLU A 213 4.75 19.09 -1.51
C GLU A 213 5.87 18.53 -0.64
N GLU A 214 6.49 17.41 -1.03
CA GLU A 214 7.52 16.72 -0.23
C GLU A 214 8.67 16.17 -1.07
N GLN A 215 9.74 15.75 -0.39
CA GLN A 215 10.87 15.06 -1.01
C GLN A 215 10.68 13.55 -0.99
N VAL A 216 11.27 12.86 -1.97
CA VAL A 216 11.31 11.40 -2.02
C VAL A 216 12.19 10.85 -0.90
N TYR A 217 11.68 9.86 -0.16
CA TYR A 217 12.42 9.21 0.91
C TYR A 217 13.43 8.20 0.34
N PRO A 218 14.67 8.15 0.87
CA PRO A 218 15.74 7.33 0.31
C PRO A 218 15.52 5.85 0.64
N TYR A 219 14.91 5.13 -0.31
CA TYR A 219 14.67 3.69 -0.17
C TYR A 219 15.93 2.86 -0.38
N LYS A 220 16.21 1.97 0.58
CA LYS A 220 17.32 1.01 0.57
C LYS A 220 16.78 -0.40 0.75
N LYS A 221 16.77 -1.15 -0.34
CA LYS A 221 16.22 -2.52 -0.44
C LYS A 221 16.74 -3.53 0.60
N ASN A 222 17.98 -3.38 1.07
CA ASN A 222 18.62 -4.30 2.02
C ASN A 222 18.61 -3.78 3.48
N VAL A 223 17.85 -2.71 3.76
CA VAL A 223 17.71 -2.14 5.09
C VAL A 223 16.32 -2.49 5.62
N TYR A 224 16.27 -3.11 6.80
CA TYR A 224 15.00 -3.40 7.48
C TYR A 224 14.28 -2.08 7.74
N ALA A 225 12.98 -2.03 7.37
CA ALA A 225 12.15 -0.85 7.53
C ALA A 225 12.79 0.43 6.96
N SER A 226 13.42 0.32 5.78
CA SER A 226 13.88 1.51 5.07
C SER A 226 12.71 2.45 4.82
N PRO A 227 12.88 3.77 5.07
CA PRO A 227 11.94 4.77 4.59
C PRO A 227 11.73 4.66 3.09
N TYR A 228 10.53 4.97 2.60
CA TYR A 228 10.22 4.92 1.18
C TYR A 228 9.08 5.89 0.80
N THR A 229 9.07 6.30 -0.47
CA THR A 229 7.93 6.98 -1.08
C THR A 229 7.16 6.00 -1.95
N GLY A 230 5.94 5.68 -1.57
CA GLY A 230 5.05 4.78 -2.32
C GLY A 230 4.00 5.55 -3.10
N ILE A 231 3.67 5.06 -4.29
CA ILE A 231 2.57 5.59 -5.09
C ILE A 231 1.25 4.99 -4.57
N ILE A 232 0.31 5.85 -4.16
CA ILE A 232 -1.04 5.45 -3.76
C ILE A 232 -1.92 5.39 -5.01
N GLU A 233 -2.01 6.51 -5.72
CA GLU A 233 -2.86 6.69 -6.88
C GLU A 233 -2.18 7.57 -7.92
N THR A 234 -2.64 7.47 -9.16
CA THR A 234 -2.08 8.22 -10.27
C THR A 234 -3.14 8.55 -11.32
N GLU A 235 -3.13 9.77 -11.84
CA GLU A 235 -4.06 10.23 -12.87
C GLU A 235 -3.32 10.92 -14.01
N LEU A 236 -3.92 10.90 -15.20
CA LEU A 236 -3.40 11.56 -16.38
C LEU A 236 -4.48 12.45 -17.00
N HIS A 237 -4.15 13.71 -17.18
CA HIS A 237 -5.05 14.72 -17.72
C HIS A 237 -4.43 15.41 -18.95
N ARG A 238 -5.28 16.00 -19.78
CA ARG A 238 -4.86 16.87 -20.88
C ARG A 238 -5.11 18.32 -20.47
N ALA A 239 -4.07 19.15 -20.52
CA ALA A 239 -4.14 20.57 -20.22
C ALA A 239 -3.66 21.36 -21.45
N GLY A 240 -4.60 21.64 -22.36
CA GLY A 240 -4.29 22.20 -23.68
C GLY A 240 -3.38 21.28 -24.49
N GLU A 241 -2.18 21.76 -24.82
CA GLU A 241 -1.17 21.00 -25.57
C GLU A 241 -0.31 20.06 -24.72
N LEU A 242 -0.42 20.17 -23.39
CA LEU A 242 0.39 19.39 -22.45
C LEU A 242 -0.42 18.23 -21.86
N TYR A 243 0.31 17.22 -21.42
CA TYR A 243 -0.14 16.20 -20.49
C TYR A 243 0.21 16.62 -19.08
N GLU A 244 -0.70 16.40 -18.14
CA GLU A 244 -0.43 16.54 -16.71
C GLU A 244 -0.56 15.18 -16.03
N VAL A 245 0.50 14.77 -15.35
CA VAL A 245 0.55 13.55 -14.57
C VAL A 245 0.46 13.91 -13.11
N HIS A 246 -0.57 13.40 -12.45
CA HIS A 246 -0.89 13.66 -11.06
C HIS A 246 -0.61 12.40 -10.24
N PHE A 247 0.09 12.55 -9.12
CA PHE A 247 0.39 11.46 -8.21
C PHE A 247 -0.12 11.79 -6.81
N LEU A 248 -0.85 10.84 -6.22
CA LEU A 248 -1.03 10.78 -4.78
C LEU A 248 0.04 9.87 -4.20
N LEU A 249 0.93 10.42 -3.39
CA LEU A 249 2.09 9.73 -2.84
C LEU A 249 1.97 9.59 -1.34
N ARG A 250 2.66 8.58 -0.80
CA ARG A 250 2.90 8.44 0.65
C ARG A 250 4.37 8.32 0.94
N ASN A 251 4.87 9.15 1.84
CA ASN A 251 6.16 8.94 2.49
C ASN A 251 5.93 8.11 3.75
N VAL A 252 6.62 6.98 3.86
CA VAL A 252 6.60 6.13 5.04
C VAL A 252 7.98 6.15 5.67
N ASP A 253 8.09 6.60 6.91
CA ASP A 253 9.36 6.59 7.65
C ASP A 253 9.72 5.18 8.16
N SER A 254 10.88 5.05 8.81
CA SER A 254 11.34 3.77 9.33
C SER A 254 10.46 3.23 10.47
N THR A 255 9.78 4.10 11.21
CA THR A 255 8.84 3.70 12.28
C THR A 255 7.45 3.36 11.75
N GLY A 256 7.16 3.69 10.49
CA GLY A 256 5.87 3.45 9.85
C GLY A 256 4.90 4.63 9.91
N ASN A 257 5.34 5.81 10.35
CA ASN A 257 4.52 7.02 10.18
C ASN A 257 4.39 7.34 8.70
N GLU A 258 3.22 7.80 8.31
CA GLU A 258 2.91 8.11 6.92
C GLU A 258 2.55 9.58 6.76
N LYS A 259 3.06 10.20 5.71
CA LYS A 259 2.63 11.51 5.22
C LYS A 259 2.16 11.35 3.78
N ILE A 260 0.92 11.72 3.52
CA ILE A 260 0.34 11.75 2.17
C ILE A 260 0.63 13.11 1.54
N TRP A 261 0.98 13.14 0.26
CA TRP A 261 1.34 14.36 -0.44
C TRP A 261 1.16 14.25 -1.96
N TYR A 262 1.08 15.40 -2.63
CA TYR A 262 0.85 15.52 -4.07
C TYR A 262 2.10 15.86 -4.86
N LEU A 263 2.24 15.20 -6.01
CA LEU A 263 3.21 15.53 -7.06
C LEU A 263 2.47 15.68 -8.39
N THR A 264 2.63 16.83 -9.03
CA THR A 264 2.02 17.14 -10.32
C THR A 264 3.07 17.58 -11.31
N ILE A 265 3.12 16.94 -12.48
CA ILE A 265 4.14 17.20 -13.51
C ILE A 265 3.45 17.38 -14.85
N ALA A 266 3.72 18.50 -15.53
CA ALA A 266 3.26 18.75 -16.88
C ALA A 266 4.37 18.46 -17.91
N GLY A 267 4.01 18.04 -19.12
CA GLY A 267 4.96 17.88 -20.22
C GLY A 267 4.31 17.62 -21.57
N THR A 268 5.09 17.62 -22.63
CA THR A 268 4.58 17.43 -24.00
C THR A 268 4.37 15.96 -24.37
N ASN A 269 5.02 15.05 -23.64
CA ASN A 269 4.92 13.62 -23.85
C ASN A 269 5.21 12.88 -22.55
N VAL A 270 4.68 11.66 -22.43
CA VAL A 270 4.83 10.81 -21.25
C VAL A 270 5.18 9.40 -21.74
N GLU A 271 6.28 8.82 -21.29
CA GLU A 271 6.79 7.52 -21.74
C GLU A 271 7.37 6.68 -20.59
N VAL A 272 7.48 5.37 -20.81
CA VAL A 272 8.08 4.44 -19.85
C VAL A 272 9.30 3.78 -20.46
N GLU A 273 10.45 3.96 -19.84
CA GLU A 273 11.68 3.27 -20.17
C GLU A 273 11.89 2.10 -19.21
N THR A 274 12.00 0.87 -19.73
CA THR A 274 12.56 -0.26 -18.98
C THR A 274 14.07 -0.21 -19.09
N LYS A 275 14.77 -0.20 -17.95
CA LYS A 275 16.23 -0.33 -17.95
C LYS A 275 16.58 -1.74 -18.46
N LYS A 276 17.13 -1.84 -19.68
CA LYS A 276 17.65 -3.07 -20.27
C LYS A 276 18.80 -3.65 -19.45
#